data_AF-A0A435E234-F1
#
_entry.id   AF-A0A435E234-F1
#
_cell.length_a   1.000
_cell.length_b   1.000
_cell.length_c   1.000
_cell.angle_alpha   90.00
_cell.angle_beta   90.00
_cell.angle_gamma   90.00
#
_symmetry.space_group_name_H-M   'P 1'
#
loop_
_entity.id
_entity.type
_entity.pdbx_description
1 polymer ?
#
loop_
_entity_poly.entity_id
_entity_poly.type
_entity_poly.pdbx_seq_one_letter_code
_entity_poly.pdbx_strand_id
1 'polypeptide(L)'
;SDAKQWATIKWEVTQLRDKFGPETELGKRRTQFADAPEHDLTDIAHAMIEREPVTVVVSEKGWLRAMKGHLTDYSQLAFKEGDSLKLAFHAQTTDKILVFTTGGKFYTIGADRLPGGRGHGEPIRIIVDMENDQDIVTAFVHDPKRKLLLVSYDANGFIVSEEEVVANTRKGKQVMNVKAPDEAKRCIPVAGDHLAIVGENRKMLVFPLTEIPEMARGKGVRLQKYKDGGVLDLKTFTLETGLSWQDSADRTFTKSREELAEWIGTRAAAGRMVPKGFPRTGKFG
;
A
#
# COMPACT_ATOMS: atom_id res chain seq x y z
N SER A 1 -28.12 -9.37 -77.55
CA SER A 1 -28.22 -8.00 -77.05
C SER A 1 -27.39 -7.89 -75.79
N ASP A 2 -26.80 -6.74 -75.54
CA ASP A 2 -25.95 -6.46 -74.38
C ASP A 2 -26.64 -6.79 -73.06
N ALA A 3 -27.94 -6.54 -72.96
CA ALA A 3 -28.73 -6.88 -71.78
C ALA A 3 -28.67 -8.39 -71.44
N LYS A 4 -28.66 -9.27 -72.44
CA LYS A 4 -28.53 -10.71 -72.22
C LYS A 4 -27.11 -11.10 -71.83
N GLN A 5 -26.10 -10.45 -72.39
CA GLN A 5 -24.70 -10.70 -72.03
C GLN A 5 -24.40 -10.28 -70.58
N TRP A 6 -24.87 -9.11 -70.15
CA TRP A 6 -24.75 -8.67 -68.76
C TRP A 6 -25.51 -9.56 -67.77
N ALA A 7 -26.66 -10.11 -68.18
CA ALA A 7 -27.38 -11.10 -67.38
C ALA A 7 -26.57 -12.39 -67.20
N THR A 8 -25.92 -12.88 -68.26
CA THR A 8 -25.03 -14.05 -68.21
C THR A 8 -23.80 -13.78 -67.34
N ILE A 9 -23.12 -12.65 -67.52
CA ILE A 9 -21.94 -12.28 -66.71
C ILE A 9 -22.30 -12.20 -65.22
N LYS A 10 -23.45 -11.59 -64.89
CA LYS A 10 -23.91 -11.51 -63.50
C LYS A 10 -24.16 -12.90 -62.92
N TRP A 11 -24.75 -13.81 -63.71
CA TRP A 11 -24.97 -15.20 -63.31
C TRP A 11 -23.64 -15.93 -63.06
N GLU A 12 -22.67 -15.82 -63.97
CA GLU A 12 -21.34 -16.43 -63.83
C GLU A 12 -20.56 -15.90 -62.61
N VAL A 13 -20.60 -14.59 -62.37
CA VAL A 13 -19.96 -13.97 -61.18
C VAL A 13 -20.61 -14.45 -59.89
N THR A 14 -21.94 -14.67 -59.89
CA THR A 14 -22.64 -15.22 -58.74
C THR A 14 -22.22 -16.67 -58.48
N GLN A 15 -22.17 -17.50 -59.54
CA GLN A 15 -21.69 -18.88 -59.45
C GLN A 15 -20.24 -18.98 -58.98
N LEU A 16 -19.38 -18.05 -59.38
CA LEU A 16 -18.00 -17.97 -58.90
C LEU A 16 -17.95 -17.62 -57.41
N ARG A 17 -18.78 -16.66 -56.97
CA ARG A 17 -18.89 -16.27 -55.57
C ARG A 17 -19.43 -17.41 -54.68
N ASP A 18 -20.31 -18.26 -55.19
CA ASP A 18 -20.80 -19.40 -54.41
C ASP A 18 -19.71 -20.46 -54.18
N LYS A 19 -18.76 -20.60 -55.12
CA LYS A 19 -17.64 -21.56 -55.00
C LYS A 19 -16.45 -21.00 -54.21
N PHE A 20 -16.14 -19.72 -54.38
CA PHE A 20 -14.92 -19.09 -53.86
C PHE A 20 -15.16 -17.84 -53.01
N GLY A 21 -16.41 -17.62 -52.60
CA GLY A 21 -16.81 -16.46 -51.82
C GLY A 21 -16.31 -16.51 -50.38
N PRO A 22 -16.48 -15.40 -49.65
CA PRO A 22 -15.98 -15.22 -48.29
C PRO A 22 -16.59 -16.18 -47.25
N GLU A 23 -17.70 -16.83 -47.59
CA GLU A 23 -18.38 -17.83 -46.74
C GLU A 23 -17.86 -19.25 -46.95
N THR A 24 -17.02 -19.50 -47.97
CA THR A 24 -16.45 -20.85 -48.22
C THR A 24 -15.10 -20.99 -47.51
N GLU A 25 -14.74 -22.20 -47.10
CA GLU A 25 -13.44 -22.49 -46.44
C GLU A 25 -12.22 -21.98 -47.25
N LEU A 26 -12.32 -21.94 -48.58
CA LEU A 26 -11.26 -21.46 -49.48
C LEU A 26 -11.25 -19.93 -49.64
N GLY A 27 -12.42 -19.30 -49.68
CA GLY A 27 -12.55 -17.85 -49.89
C GLY A 27 -12.63 -17.04 -48.59
N LYS A 28 -12.81 -17.71 -47.44
CA LYS A 28 -12.89 -17.07 -46.13
C LYS A 28 -11.58 -16.37 -45.82
N ARG A 29 -11.72 -15.08 -45.50
CA ARG A 29 -10.59 -14.23 -45.15
C ARG A 29 -9.94 -14.75 -43.87
N ARG A 30 -8.64 -15.04 -43.95
CA ARG A 30 -7.84 -15.58 -42.83
C ARG A 30 -7.40 -14.52 -41.82
N THR A 31 -7.48 -13.24 -42.18
CA THR A 31 -7.14 -12.11 -41.32
C THR A 31 -8.40 -11.48 -40.77
N GLN A 32 -8.36 -11.12 -39.48
CA GLN A 32 -9.39 -10.32 -38.83
C GLN A 32 -8.89 -8.90 -38.65
N PHE A 33 -9.81 -7.94 -38.64
CA PHE A 33 -9.50 -6.60 -38.17
C PHE A 33 -9.73 -6.58 -36.67
N ALA A 34 -8.69 -6.21 -35.93
CA ALA A 34 -8.76 -5.93 -34.51
C ALA A 34 -7.95 -4.66 -34.27
N ASP A 35 -8.36 -3.88 -33.28
CA ASP A 35 -7.54 -2.79 -32.80
C ASP A 35 -6.24 -3.35 -32.22
N ALA A 36 -5.14 -2.61 -32.39
CA ALA A 36 -3.89 -2.99 -31.77
C ALA A 36 -4.10 -3.04 -30.24
N PRO A 37 -3.62 -4.08 -29.54
CA PRO A 37 -3.68 -4.09 -28.09
C PRO A 37 -2.97 -2.85 -27.57
N GLU A 38 -3.65 -2.04 -26.75
CA GLU A 38 -2.98 -1.01 -25.97
C GLU A 38 -2.06 -1.72 -24.98
N HIS A 39 -0.77 -1.70 -25.26
CA HIS A 39 0.26 -2.08 -24.30
C HIS A 39 0.74 -0.80 -23.62
N ASP A 40 0.62 -0.75 -22.30
CA ASP A 40 1.20 0.32 -21.51
C ASP A 40 2.73 0.26 -21.70
N LEU A 41 3.30 1.30 -22.30
CA LEU A 41 4.75 1.38 -22.54
C LEU A 41 5.56 1.29 -21.24
N THR A 42 4.95 1.58 -20.09
CA THR A 42 5.59 1.40 -18.79
C THR A 42 5.79 -0.07 -18.43
N ASP A 43 4.89 -0.98 -18.85
CA ASP A 43 5.01 -2.42 -18.60
C ASP A 43 6.22 -3.03 -19.36
N ILE A 44 6.51 -2.52 -20.55
CA ILE A 44 7.64 -2.99 -21.37
C ILE A 44 8.99 -2.62 -20.74
N ALA A 45 9.11 -1.42 -20.16
CA ALA A 45 10.33 -0.99 -19.48
C ALA A 45 10.61 -1.81 -18.20
N HIS A 46 9.55 -2.20 -17.47
CA HIS A 46 9.67 -3.07 -16.31
C HIS A 46 10.09 -4.51 -16.68
N ALA A 47 9.70 -5.02 -17.86
CA ALA A 47 10.06 -6.35 -18.34
C ALA A 47 11.57 -6.52 -18.66
N MET A 48 12.32 -5.42 -18.78
CA MET A 48 13.77 -5.44 -19.03
C MET A 48 14.61 -5.49 -17.74
N ILE A 49 13.98 -5.37 -16.57
CA ILE A 49 14.66 -5.43 -15.26
C ILE A 49 14.78 -6.90 -14.85
N GLU A 50 16.01 -7.38 -14.64
CA GLU A 50 16.25 -8.72 -14.12
C GLU A 50 15.70 -8.83 -12.69
N ARG A 51 14.86 -9.84 -12.46
CA ARG A 51 14.15 -10.07 -11.21
C ARG A 51 15.08 -10.72 -10.18
N GLU A 52 15.70 -9.92 -9.33
CA GLU A 52 16.56 -10.37 -8.23
C GLU A 52 15.91 -10.14 -6.87
N PRO A 53 16.08 -11.05 -5.89
CA PRO A 53 15.66 -10.81 -4.52
C PRO A 53 16.53 -9.75 -3.85
N VAL A 54 15.91 -8.79 -3.17
CA VAL A 54 16.58 -7.73 -2.43
C VAL A 54 15.94 -7.51 -1.06
N THR A 55 16.72 -7.02 -0.11
CA THR A 55 16.21 -6.55 1.19
C THR A 55 16.32 -5.05 1.22
N VAL A 56 15.19 -4.36 1.29
CA VAL A 56 15.13 -2.91 1.45
C VAL A 56 15.36 -2.58 2.91
N VAL A 57 16.30 -1.69 3.17
CA VAL A 57 16.66 -1.21 4.50
C VAL A 57 16.42 0.28 4.57
N VAL A 58 15.69 0.70 5.61
CA VAL A 58 15.36 2.10 5.88
C VAL A 58 15.79 2.45 7.30
N SER A 59 16.54 3.54 7.43
CA SER A 59 17.00 4.03 8.74
C SER A 59 16.03 5.02 9.39
N GLU A 60 16.23 5.29 10.68
CA GLU A 60 15.43 6.28 11.41
C GLU A 60 15.62 7.69 10.84
N LYS A 61 16.83 8.03 10.36
CA LYS A 61 17.12 9.31 9.69
C LYS A 61 16.79 9.33 8.19
N GLY A 62 16.03 8.36 7.68
CA GLY A 62 15.56 8.35 6.30
C GLY A 62 16.62 8.01 5.25
N TRP A 63 17.61 7.20 5.60
CA TRP A 63 18.56 6.61 4.65
C TRP A 63 17.99 5.31 4.10
N LEU A 64 18.11 5.12 2.78
CA LEU A 64 17.62 3.95 2.05
C LEU A 64 18.78 3.19 1.43
N ARG A 65 18.72 1.85 1.44
CA ARG A 65 19.57 0.97 0.62
C ARG A 65 18.89 -0.36 0.32
N ALA A 66 19.29 -1.00 -0.78
CA ALA A 66 18.89 -2.35 -1.14
C ALA A 66 20.09 -3.32 -1.00
N MET A 67 19.95 -4.29 -0.11
CA MET A 67 20.92 -5.38 0.05
C MET A 67 20.56 -6.52 -0.91
N LYS A 68 21.57 -7.17 -1.51
CA LYS A 68 21.32 -8.34 -2.37
C LYS A 68 20.83 -9.51 -1.53
N GLY A 69 19.80 -10.21 -2.01
CA GLY A 69 19.19 -11.34 -1.33
C GLY A 69 18.18 -10.94 -0.25
N HIS A 70 17.40 -11.93 0.20
CA HIS A 70 16.49 -11.82 1.34
C HIS A 70 17.26 -12.14 2.61
N LEU A 71 17.64 -11.10 3.35
CA LEU A 71 18.37 -11.23 4.61
C LEU A 71 17.43 -11.74 5.70
N THR A 72 17.87 -12.71 6.47
CA THR A 72 17.12 -13.27 7.61
C THR A 72 17.49 -12.61 8.93
N ASP A 73 18.66 -11.97 8.99
CA ASP A 73 19.14 -11.24 10.16
C ASP A 73 19.57 -9.81 9.75
N TYR A 74 19.14 -8.85 10.56
CA TYR A 74 19.39 -7.42 10.37
C TYR A 74 20.42 -6.86 11.38
N SER A 75 20.89 -7.67 12.32
CA SER A 75 21.81 -7.26 13.40
C SER A 75 23.16 -6.73 12.88
N GLN A 76 23.60 -7.23 11.72
CA GLN A 76 24.88 -6.87 11.11
C GLN A 76 24.81 -5.60 10.24
N LEU A 77 23.64 -4.96 10.15
CA LEU A 77 23.47 -3.75 9.36
C LEU A 77 24.18 -2.57 10.03
N ALA A 78 25.15 -1.99 9.34
CA ALA A 78 25.85 -0.79 9.79
C ALA A 78 25.12 0.49 9.37
N PHE A 79 25.00 1.45 10.30
CA PHE A 79 24.36 2.75 10.12
C PHE A 79 25.33 3.88 10.45
N LYS A 80 24.96 5.12 10.10
CA LYS A 80 25.73 6.31 10.50
C LYS A 80 25.61 6.55 12.00
N GLU A 81 26.51 7.38 12.54
CA GLU A 81 26.49 7.74 13.95
C GLU A 81 25.14 8.37 14.36
N GLY A 82 24.58 7.83 15.46
CA GLY A 82 23.27 8.22 15.98
C GLY A 82 22.10 7.88 15.05
N ASP A 83 22.27 6.95 14.11
CA ASP A 83 21.21 6.39 13.27
C ASP A 83 21.06 4.89 13.55
N SER A 84 19.88 4.34 13.23
CA SER A 84 19.55 2.95 13.51
C SER A 84 18.56 2.41 12.50
N LEU A 85 18.35 1.09 12.51
CA LEU A 85 17.32 0.46 11.69
C LEU A 85 15.94 0.96 12.11
N LYS A 86 15.17 1.46 11.15
CA LYS A 86 13.74 1.75 11.32
C LYS A 86 12.89 0.57 10.84
N LEU A 87 13.16 0.12 9.62
CA LEU A 87 12.43 -0.97 8.98
C LEU A 87 13.28 -1.66 7.92
N ALA A 88 13.14 -2.98 7.82
CA ALA A 88 13.72 -3.79 6.77
C ALA A 88 12.69 -4.82 6.31
N PHE A 89 12.58 -5.00 5.00
CA PHE A 89 11.63 -5.92 4.39
C PHE A 89 12.14 -6.48 3.08
N HIS A 90 11.62 -7.64 2.69
CA HIS A 90 11.98 -8.32 1.44
C HIS A 90 11.19 -7.73 0.28
N ALA A 91 11.88 -7.56 -0.83
CA ALA A 91 11.33 -7.13 -2.10
C ALA A 91 12.06 -7.83 -3.24
N GLN A 92 11.63 -7.55 -4.45
CA GLN A 92 12.32 -7.89 -5.69
C GLN A 92 12.66 -6.61 -6.43
N THR A 93 13.70 -6.62 -7.25
CA THR A 93 14.12 -5.46 -8.05
C THR A 93 13.00 -4.88 -8.92
N THR A 94 12.05 -5.70 -9.35
CA THR A 94 10.88 -5.30 -10.14
C THR A 94 9.77 -4.64 -9.32
N ASP A 95 9.83 -4.71 -7.99
CA ASP A 95 8.76 -4.24 -7.11
C ASP A 95 8.78 -2.71 -6.96
N LYS A 96 7.57 -2.16 -6.79
CA LYS A 96 7.38 -0.76 -6.39
C LYS A 96 7.37 -0.67 -4.87
N ILE A 97 8.18 0.22 -4.31
CA ILE A 97 8.23 0.52 -2.88
C ILE A 97 7.42 1.78 -2.61
N LEU A 98 6.43 1.68 -1.74
CA LEU A 98 5.66 2.80 -1.23
C LEU A 98 6.30 3.31 0.06
N VAL A 99 6.50 4.62 0.15
CA VAL A 99 6.99 5.31 1.34
C VAL A 99 5.97 6.35 1.77
N PHE A 100 5.50 6.25 3.02
CA PHE A 100 4.56 7.20 3.60
C PHE A 100 5.29 8.14 4.58
N THR A 101 5.03 9.44 4.52
CA THR A 101 5.72 10.46 5.33
C THR A 101 4.80 11.12 6.35
N THR A 102 5.40 11.79 7.34
CA THR A 102 4.69 12.54 8.40
C THR A 102 3.83 13.68 7.82
N GLY A 103 4.16 14.19 6.63
CA GLY A 103 3.33 15.16 5.90
C GLY A 103 2.09 14.57 5.22
N GLY A 104 1.86 13.26 5.33
CA GLY A 104 0.70 12.59 4.73
C GLY A 104 0.82 12.35 3.22
N LYS A 105 2.04 12.37 2.69
CA LYS A 105 2.34 12.06 1.28
C LYS A 105 2.84 10.63 1.13
N PHE A 106 2.47 10.01 0.01
CA PHE A 106 3.07 8.78 -0.48
C PHE A 106 4.08 9.09 -1.58
N TYR A 107 5.21 8.41 -1.55
CA TYR A 107 6.20 8.38 -2.62
C TYR A 107 6.34 6.95 -3.13
N THR A 108 6.57 6.81 -4.44
CA THR A 108 6.79 5.50 -5.07
C THR A 108 8.19 5.45 -5.66
N ILE A 109 8.96 4.45 -5.26
CA ILE A 109 10.34 4.24 -5.69
C ILE A 109 10.44 2.80 -6.21
N GLY A 110 10.98 2.59 -7.42
CA GLY A 110 11.30 1.25 -7.89
C GLY A 110 12.45 0.66 -7.06
N ALA A 111 12.35 -0.61 -6.67
CA ALA A 111 13.40 -1.27 -5.88
C ALA A 111 14.75 -1.30 -6.62
N ASP A 112 14.73 -1.36 -7.95
CA ASP A 112 15.89 -1.22 -8.85
C ASP A 112 16.62 0.13 -8.72
N ARG A 113 15.92 1.19 -8.30
CA ARG A 113 16.47 2.55 -8.16
C ARG A 113 17.05 2.84 -6.78
N LEU A 114 16.92 1.90 -5.84
CA LEU A 114 17.51 2.05 -4.53
C LEU A 114 19.04 1.88 -4.61
N PRO A 115 19.81 2.65 -3.84
CA PRO A 115 21.25 2.50 -3.83
C PRO A 115 21.61 1.10 -3.31
N GLY A 116 22.60 0.47 -3.94
CA GLY A 116 23.04 -0.87 -3.55
C GLY A 116 23.61 -0.91 -2.12
N GLY A 117 23.78 -2.13 -1.60
CA GLY A 117 24.18 -2.37 -0.20
C GLY A 117 25.59 -1.92 0.23
N ARG A 118 26.35 -1.21 -0.61
CA ARG A 118 27.67 -0.68 -0.22
C ARG A 118 27.51 0.61 0.59
N GLY A 119 28.15 0.67 1.76
CA GLY A 119 28.09 1.82 2.66
C GLY A 119 26.75 1.93 3.40
N HIS A 120 26.37 3.14 3.79
CA HIS A 120 25.17 3.41 4.61
C HIS A 120 23.90 3.69 3.78
N GLY A 121 23.97 3.60 2.45
CA GLY A 121 22.89 4.01 1.55
C GLY A 121 22.91 5.49 1.21
N GLU A 122 21.78 6.00 0.76
CA GLU A 122 21.58 7.41 0.41
C GLU A 122 20.33 7.97 1.10
N PRO A 123 20.29 9.27 1.45
CA PRO A 123 19.09 9.88 1.98
C PRO A 123 17.96 9.88 0.94
N ILE A 124 16.75 9.51 1.36
CA ILE A 124 15.55 9.43 0.50
C ILE A 124 15.31 10.70 -0.34
N ARG A 125 15.70 11.86 0.19
CA ARG A 125 15.56 13.18 -0.44
C ARG A 125 16.33 13.34 -1.76
N ILE A 126 17.33 12.49 -2.01
CA ILE A 126 18.04 12.48 -3.31
C ILE A 126 17.17 11.81 -4.37
N ILE A 127 16.32 10.86 -3.99
CA ILE A 127 15.47 10.07 -4.90
C ILE A 127 14.12 10.77 -5.11
N VAL A 128 13.55 11.39 -4.08
CA VAL A 128 12.23 12.04 -4.12
C VAL A 128 12.25 13.44 -3.51
N ASP A 129 11.30 14.29 -3.95
CA ASP A 129 11.21 15.70 -3.55
C ASP A 129 10.44 15.84 -2.23
N MET A 130 11.04 15.32 -1.14
CA MET A 130 10.46 15.33 0.20
C MET A 130 10.88 16.57 1.00
N GLU A 131 9.91 17.25 1.65
CA GLU A 131 10.15 18.45 2.47
C GLU A 131 11.01 18.16 3.72
N ASN A 132 11.94 19.06 4.05
CA ASN A 132 13.00 18.84 5.06
C ASN A 132 12.51 18.54 6.48
N ASP A 133 11.30 18.98 6.81
CA ASP A 133 10.64 18.82 8.10
C ASP A 133 9.80 17.53 8.19
N GLN A 134 9.80 16.71 7.14
CA GLN A 134 9.08 15.44 7.11
C GLN A 134 9.99 14.25 7.30
N ASP A 135 9.51 13.27 8.05
CA ASP A 135 10.17 11.99 8.25
C ASP A 135 9.38 10.85 7.60
N ILE A 136 10.04 9.71 7.42
CA ILE A 136 9.38 8.48 6.96
C ILE A 136 8.58 7.91 8.13
N VAL A 137 7.29 7.65 7.91
CA VAL A 137 6.41 6.93 8.85
C VAL A 137 6.59 5.43 8.65
N THR A 138 6.47 4.95 7.40
CA THR A 138 6.63 3.54 7.05
C THR A 138 6.98 3.39 5.57
N ALA A 139 7.51 2.24 5.18
CA ALA A 139 7.67 1.84 3.80
C ALA A 139 7.42 0.34 3.62
N PHE A 140 6.90 -0.05 2.45
CA PHE A 140 6.55 -1.44 2.14
C PHE A 140 6.44 -1.66 0.63
N VAL A 141 6.51 -2.92 0.20
CA VAL A 141 6.27 -3.33 -1.19
C VAL A 141 4.80 -3.10 -1.55
N HIS A 142 4.55 -2.52 -2.71
CA HIS A 142 3.22 -2.27 -3.24
C HIS A 142 2.44 -3.57 -3.53
N ASP A 143 1.21 -3.64 -3.03
CA ASP A 143 0.20 -4.64 -3.40
C ASP A 143 -1.11 -3.92 -3.73
N PRO A 144 -1.54 -3.91 -5.00
CA PRO A 144 -2.74 -3.17 -5.43
C PRO A 144 -4.03 -3.72 -4.83
N LYS A 145 -4.05 -4.95 -4.30
CA LYS A 145 -5.26 -5.56 -3.73
C LYS A 145 -5.51 -5.18 -2.27
N ARG A 146 -4.52 -4.57 -1.60
CA ARG A 146 -4.63 -4.22 -0.18
C ARG A 146 -5.35 -2.88 0.00
N LYS A 147 -5.98 -2.74 1.17
CA LYS A 147 -6.44 -1.46 1.69
C LYS A 147 -5.57 -1.05 2.86
N LEU A 148 -5.33 0.24 3.00
CA LEU A 148 -4.51 0.83 4.04
C LEU A 148 -5.36 1.70 4.95
N LEU A 149 -5.15 1.62 6.26
CA LEU A 149 -5.69 2.56 7.23
C LEU A 149 -4.63 3.62 7.54
N LEU A 150 -4.94 4.87 7.20
CA LEU A 150 -4.09 6.02 7.50
C LEU A 150 -4.61 6.75 8.73
N VAL A 151 -3.72 7.10 9.65
CA VAL A 151 -4.07 7.76 10.90
C VAL A 151 -3.06 8.84 11.26
N SER A 152 -3.55 10.02 11.67
CA SER A 152 -2.76 11.14 12.16
C SER A 152 -2.59 11.09 13.67
N TYR A 153 -1.67 11.89 14.18
CA TYR A 153 -1.41 12.00 15.61
C TYR A 153 -2.65 12.43 16.40
N ASP A 154 -3.50 13.31 15.85
CA ASP A 154 -4.80 13.73 16.43
C ASP A 154 -5.93 12.67 16.33
N ALA A 155 -5.61 11.42 15.97
CA ALA A 155 -6.56 10.33 15.71
C ALA A 155 -7.60 10.66 14.64
N ASN A 156 -7.24 11.39 13.59
CA ASN A 156 -8.06 11.41 12.38
C ASN A 156 -7.58 10.31 11.44
N GLY A 157 -8.48 9.61 10.77
CA GLY A 157 -8.09 8.55 9.86
C GLY A 157 -9.20 8.11 8.91
N PHE A 158 -8.79 7.39 7.88
CA PHE A 158 -9.66 6.83 6.85
C PHE A 158 -8.96 5.64 6.18
N ILE A 159 -9.74 4.82 5.49
CA ILE A 159 -9.23 3.69 4.71
C ILE A 159 -9.01 4.17 3.27
N VAL A 160 -7.91 3.75 2.63
CA VAL A 160 -7.60 4.06 1.23
C VAL A 160 -7.20 2.79 0.49
N SER A 161 -7.57 2.68 -0.78
CA SER A 161 -7.06 1.62 -1.65
C SER A 161 -5.57 1.82 -1.89
N GLU A 162 -4.76 0.78 -1.78
CA GLU A 162 -3.31 0.90 -1.98
C GLU A 162 -2.95 1.23 -3.44
N GLU A 163 -3.76 0.78 -4.40
CA GLU A 163 -3.64 1.18 -5.80
C GLU A 163 -3.75 2.70 -5.98
N GLU A 164 -4.61 3.35 -5.20
CA GLU A 164 -4.85 4.79 -5.29
C GLU A 164 -3.73 5.63 -4.66
N VAL A 165 -2.82 5.05 -3.86
CA VAL A 165 -1.75 5.84 -3.23
C VAL A 165 -0.47 5.92 -4.06
N VAL A 166 -0.39 5.17 -5.18
CA VAL A 166 0.77 5.16 -6.07
C VAL A 166 1.02 6.56 -6.65
N ALA A 167 2.26 7.02 -6.53
CA ALA A 167 2.71 8.32 -7.01
C ALA A 167 3.49 8.17 -8.32
N ASN A 168 3.13 8.93 -9.34
CA ASN A 168 3.78 8.88 -10.66
C ASN A 168 4.97 9.85 -10.79
N THR A 169 5.19 10.72 -9.81
CA THR A 169 6.23 11.75 -9.87
C THR A 169 7.06 11.78 -8.59
N ARG A 170 8.27 12.36 -8.68
CA ARG A 170 9.17 12.54 -7.53
C ARG A 170 8.58 13.42 -6.42
N LYS A 171 7.58 14.25 -6.73
CA LYS A 171 6.84 15.08 -5.76
C LYS A 171 5.91 14.29 -4.84
N GLY A 172 5.74 12.99 -5.10
CA GLY A 172 4.81 12.15 -4.37
C GLY A 172 3.35 12.47 -4.65
N LYS A 173 2.46 11.86 -3.88
CA LYS A 173 1.01 12.03 -3.93
C LYS A 173 0.50 12.38 -2.54
N GLN A 174 -0.16 13.53 -2.40
CA GLN A 174 -0.81 13.90 -1.15
C GLN A 174 -2.07 13.05 -0.95
N VAL A 175 -2.10 12.26 0.12
CA VAL A 175 -3.23 11.38 0.44
C VAL A 175 -3.88 11.80 1.76
N MET A 176 -3.08 11.98 2.81
CA MET A 176 -3.60 12.45 4.10
C MET A 176 -3.33 13.94 4.28
N ASN A 177 -4.37 14.74 4.50
CA ASN A 177 -4.21 16.17 4.78
C ASN A 177 -3.99 16.39 6.28
N VAL A 178 -2.75 16.70 6.66
CA VAL A 178 -2.37 17.07 8.03
C VAL A 178 -1.89 18.52 8.08
N LYS A 179 -2.00 19.14 9.25
CA LYS A 179 -1.53 20.51 9.48
C LYS A 179 -0.85 20.55 10.85
N ALA A 180 0.36 21.11 10.90
CA ALA A 180 1.09 21.28 12.14
C ALA A 180 0.18 21.91 13.23
N PRO A 181 0.19 21.39 14.47
CA PRO A 181 1.11 20.38 15.00
C PRO A 181 0.73 18.91 14.70
N ASP A 182 -0.38 18.65 14.01
CA ASP A 182 -0.78 17.29 13.63
C ASP A 182 0.09 16.78 12.46
N GLU A 183 0.39 15.49 12.48
CA GLU A 183 1.21 14.79 11.50
C GLU A 183 0.63 13.39 11.23
N ALA A 184 0.92 12.83 10.06
CA ALA A 184 0.59 11.45 9.78
C ALA A 184 1.45 10.53 10.66
N LYS A 185 0.80 9.60 11.36
CA LYS A 185 1.45 8.82 12.44
C LYS A 185 1.49 7.32 12.18
N ARG A 186 0.48 6.79 11.49
CA ARG A 186 0.35 5.35 11.18
C ARG A 186 -0.21 5.15 9.78
N CYS A 187 0.31 4.12 9.13
CA CYS A 187 -0.22 3.54 7.91
C CYS A 187 -0.06 2.03 8.04
N ILE A 188 -1.17 1.30 8.14
CA ILE A 188 -1.15 -0.17 8.27
C ILE A 188 -2.11 -0.82 7.27
N PRO A 189 -1.83 -2.06 6.83
CA PRO A 189 -2.80 -2.81 6.06
C PRO A 189 -4.05 -3.10 6.90
N VAL A 190 -5.20 -3.02 6.26
CA VAL A 190 -6.48 -3.38 6.87
C VAL A 190 -6.63 -4.89 6.86
N ALA A 191 -6.85 -5.50 8.03
CA ALA A 191 -7.13 -6.92 8.18
C ALA A 191 -8.21 -7.14 9.25
N GLY A 192 -9.12 -8.08 9.02
CA GLY A 192 -10.23 -8.36 9.93
C GLY A 192 -11.36 -7.32 9.83
N ASP A 193 -12.11 -7.15 10.92
CA ASP A 193 -13.37 -6.41 10.96
C ASP A 193 -13.42 -5.29 12.01
N HIS A 194 -12.46 -5.24 12.95
CA HIS A 194 -12.39 -4.25 14.02
C HIS A 194 -11.04 -3.54 14.07
N LEU A 195 -11.08 -2.32 14.59
CA LEU A 195 -9.90 -1.53 14.92
C LEU A 195 -9.78 -1.41 16.44
N ALA A 196 -8.62 -1.75 16.98
CA ALA A 196 -8.18 -1.34 18.31
C ALA A 196 -7.22 -0.16 18.17
N ILE A 197 -7.52 0.95 18.84
CA ILE A 197 -6.67 2.16 18.85
C ILE A 197 -6.34 2.52 20.30
N VAL A 198 -5.09 2.91 20.55
CA VAL A 198 -4.60 3.34 21.87
C VAL A 198 -3.91 4.70 21.79
N GLY A 199 -4.27 5.58 22.73
CA GLY A 199 -3.63 6.88 22.89
C GLY A 199 -2.45 6.86 23.86
N GLU A 200 -1.64 7.91 23.84
CA GLU A 200 -0.53 8.13 24.77
C GLU A 200 -0.99 8.21 26.24
N ASN A 201 -2.24 8.64 26.46
CA ASN A 201 -2.91 8.59 27.76
C ASN A 201 -3.30 7.17 28.22
N ARG A 202 -2.83 6.13 27.52
CA ARG A 202 -3.08 4.70 27.76
C ARG A 202 -4.56 4.32 27.76
N LYS A 203 -5.40 5.04 27.00
CA LYS A 203 -6.79 4.64 26.77
C LYS A 203 -6.92 3.93 25.44
N MET A 204 -7.53 2.75 25.47
CA MET A 204 -7.87 1.94 24.31
C MET A 204 -9.35 2.07 23.98
N LEU A 205 -9.66 2.06 22.68
CA LEU A 205 -11.01 1.96 22.15
C LEU A 205 -11.02 0.91 21.04
N VAL A 206 -12.07 0.08 21.01
CA VAL A 206 -12.30 -0.92 19.96
C VAL A 206 -13.63 -0.61 19.29
N PHE A 207 -13.65 -0.57 17.95
CA PHE A 207 -14.87 -0.36 17.18
C PHE A 207 -14.78 -1.00 15.78
N PRO A 208 -15.91 -1.26 15.10
CA PRO A 208 -15.93 -1.86 13.78
C PRO A 208 -15.25 -0.98 12.72
N LEU A 209 -14.51 -1.61 11.79
CA LEU A 209 -13.88 -0.92 10.65
C LEU A 209 -14.90 -0.28 9.71
N THR A 210 -16.14 -0.78 9.69
CA THR A 210 -17.26 -0.22 8.90
C THR A 210 -17.63 1.21 9.31
N GLU A 211 -17.25 1.66 10.51
CA GLU A 211 -17.45 3.05 10.95
C GLU A 211 -16.40 4.02 10.37
N ILE A 212 -15.36 3.52 9.68
CA ILE A 212 -14.30 4.31 9.05
C ILE A 212 -14.59 4.43 7.55
N PRO A 213 -14.68 5.67 7.00
CA PRO A 213 -14.94 5.85 5.59
C PRO A 213 -13.72 5.44 4.73
N GLU A 214 -14.02 4.97 3.53
CA GLU A 214 -13.04 4.80 2.47
C GLU A 214 -12.91 6.09 1.65
N MET A 215 -11.69 6.60 1.47
CA MET A 215 -11.42 7.86 0.76
C MET A 215 -10.10 7.79 -0.01
N ALA A 216 -10.06 8.40 -1.18
CA ALA A 216 -8.82 8.55 -1.97
C ALA A 216 -7.85 9.59 -1.38
N ARG A 217 -8.39 10.63 -0.73
CA ARG A 217 -7.63 11.71 -0.09
C ARG A 217 -8.50 12.43 0.95
N GLY A 218 -7.91 12.86 2.06
CA GLY A 218 -8.61 13.72 3.02
C GLY A 218 -7.93 13.83 4.37
N LYS A 219 -8.60 14.51 5.30
CA LYS A 219 -8.22 14.49 6.73
C LYS A 219 -8.69 13.19 7.43
N GLY A 220 -9.76 12.59 6.91
CA GLY A 220 -10.43 11.46 7.56
C GLY A 220 -11.37 11.89 8.69
N VAL A 221 -11.88 10.89 9.39
CA VAL A 221 -12.77 11.04 10.55
C VAL A 221 -12.03 10.79 11.84
N ARG A 222 -12.51 11.36 12.95
CA ARG A 222 -11.94 11.08 14.26
C ARG A 222 -12.19 9.63 14.66
N LEU A 223 -11.14 8.91 15.02
CA LEU A 223 -11.14 7.52 15.47
C LEU A 223 -11.29 7.42 16.99
N GLN A 224 -10.56 8.25 17.74
CA GLN A 224 -10.63 8.32 19.21
C GLN A 224 -10.52 9.78 19.66
N LYS A 225 -11.19 10.15 20.76
CA LYS A 225 -11.07 11.48 21.35
C LYS A 225 -10.03 11.48 22.48
N TYR A 226 -8.99 12.28 22.33
CA TYR A 226 -8.01 12.51 23.39
C TYR A 226 -8.31 13.80 24.16
N LYS A 227 -8.05 13.79 25.47
CA LYS A 227 -8.01 15.00 26.30
C LYS A 227 -6.60 15.62 26.28
N ASP A 228 -5.60 14.75 26.18
CA ASP A 228 -4.18 15.00 26.24
C ASP A 228 -3.45 13.89 25.45
N GLY A 229 -2.36 14.27 24.77
CA GLY A 229 -1.59 13.38 23.88
C GLY A 229 -2.29 13.05 22.56
N GLY A 230 -1.67 12.15 21.80
CA GLY A 230 -2.16 11.67 20.51
C GLY A 230 -2.23 10.15 20.41
N VAL A 231 -2.32 9.67 19.17
CA VAL A 231 -2.29 8.24 18.84
C VAL A 231 -0.92 7.68 19.21
N LEU A 232 -0.92 6.67 20.08
CA LEU A 232 0.27 5.91 20.42
C LEU A 232 0.43 4.72 19.47
N ASP A 233 -0.62 3.92 19.29
CA ASP A 233 -0.60 2.75 18.42
C ASP A 233 -1.99 2.27 18.02
N LEU A 234 -2.07 1.40 17.03
CA LEU A 234 -3.34 0.82 16.57
C LEU A 234 -3.12 -0.52 15.86
N LYS A 235 -4.13 -1.38 15.91
CA LYS A 235 -4.11 -2.71 15.29
C LYS A 235 -5.49 -3.07 14.76
N THR A 236 -5.53 -3.54 13.51
CA THR A 236 -6.73 -4.14 12.91
C THR A 236 -6.74 -5.64 13.20
N PHE A 237 -7.92 -6.21 13.47
CA PHE A 237 -8.06 -7.61 13.84
C PHE A 237 -9.48 -8.12 13.57
N THR A 238 -9.65 -9.45 13.58
CA THR A 238 -10.97 -10.08 13.54
C THR A 238 -11.47 -10.30 14.97
N LEU A 239 -12.62 -9.72 15.32
CA LEU A 239 -13.15 -9.77 16.70
C LEU A 239 -13.35 -11.19 17.21
N GLU A 240 -13.76 -12.11 16.33
CA GLU A 240 -13.94 -13.52 16.65
C GLU A 240 -12.62 -14.19 17.09
N THR A 241 -11.49 -13.85 16.46
CA THR A 241 -10.17 -14.38 16.83
C THR A 241 -9.58 -13.72 18.08
N GLY A 242 -10.14 -12.58 18.49
CA GLY A 242 -9.67 -11.79 19.61
C GLY A 242 -8.53 -10.82 19.27
N LEU A 243 -8.29 -9.89 20.19
CA LEU A 243 -7.21 -8.90 20.07
C LEU A 243 -5.96 -9.45 20.73
N SER A 244 -4.87 -9.54 19.96
CA SER A 244 -3.58 -10.01 20.48
C SER A 244 -2.54 -8.90 20.63
N TRP A 245 -1.67 -9.05 21.62
CA TRP A 245 -0.46 -8.23 21.77
C TRP A 245 0.68 -8.99 22.45
N GLN A 246 1.91 -8.52 22.26
CA GLN A 246 3.09 -9.07 22.92
C GLN A 246 3.51 -8.21 24.11
N ASP A 247 3.80 -8.82 25.26
CA ASP A 247 4.37 -8.12 26.40
C ASP A 247 5.89 -7.90 26.27
N SER A 248 6.48 -7.24 27.25
CA SER A 248 7.92 -6.95 27.28
C SER A 248 8.81 -8.19 27.44
N ALA A 249 8.23 -9.37 27.62
CA ALA A 249 8.90 -10.66 27.72
C ALA A 249 8.52 -11.58 26.55
N ASP A 250 8.08 -11.00 25.42
CA ASP A 250 7.67 -11.67 24.18
C ASP A 250 6.53 -12.70 24.34
N ARG A 251 5.74 -12.60 25.42
CA ARG A 251 4.56 -13.45 25.62
C ARG A 251 3.38 -12.84 24.87
N THR A 252 2.71 -13.67 24.08
CA THR A 252 1.50 -13.25 23.35
C THR A 252 0.28 -13.41 24.24
N PHE A 253 -0.40 -12.30 24.51
CA PHE A 253 -1.71 -12.27 25.14
C PHE A 253 -2.76 -12.12 24.06
N THR A 254 -3.85 -12.88 24.15
CA THR A 254 -5.02 -12.73 23.27
C THR A 254 -6.25 -12.55 24.14
N LYS A 255 -7.04 -11.51 23.88
CA LYS A 255 -8.30 -11.23 24.57
C LYS A 255 -9.49 -11.58 23.68
N SER A 256 -10.41 -12.38 24.22
CA SER A 256 -11.64 -12.72 23.52
C SER A 256 -12.60 -11.52 23.43
N ARG A 257 -13.68 -11.67 22.66
CA ARG A 257 -14.73 -10.66 22.55
C ARG A 257 -15.33 -10.29 23.92
N GLU A 258 -15.58 -11.28 24.77
CA GLU A 258 -16.19 -11.09 26.09
C GLU A 258 -15.26 -10.28 26.99
N GLU A 259 -13.96 -10.58 26.94
CA GLU A 259 -12.95 -9.82 27.67
C GLU A 259 -12.77 -8.40 27.11
N LEU A 260 -13.06 -8.16 25.83
CA LEU A 260 -12.98 -6.84 25.21
C LEU A 260 -14.23 -5.98 25.40
N ALA A 261 -15.29 -6.50 26.03
CA ALA A 261 -16.60 -5.84 26.12
C ALA A 261 -16.53 -4.40 26.69
N GLU A 262 -15.63 -4.13 27.64
CA GLU A 262 -15.47 -2.79 28.23
C GLU A 262 -14.80 -1.77 27.28
N TRP A 263 -14.05 -2.24 26.28
CA TRP A 263 -13.33 -1.41 25.31
C TRP A 263 -14.08 -1.27 23.99
N ILE A 264 -15.03 -2.16 23.71
CA ILE A 264 -15.92 -2.04 22.56
C ILE A 264 -16.85 -0.85 22.79
N GLY A 265 -16.83 0.11 21.88
CA GLY A 265 -17.66 1.31 21.96
C GLY A 265 -17.83 1.98 20.61
N THR A 266 -18.50 3.14 20.60
CA THR A 266 -18.71 3.94 19.39
C THR A 266 -17.42 4.63 18.97
N ARG A 267 -17.16 4.74 17.65
CA ARG A 267 -16.04 5.55 17.13
C ARG A 267 -16.06 6.97 17.71
N ALA A 268 -14.87 7.53 17.89
CA ALA A 268 -14.62 8.85 18.48
C ALA A 268 -14.92 8.98 19.99
N ALA A 269 -15.26 7.88 20.68
CA ALA A 269 -15.26 7.86 22.14
C ALA A 269 -13.84 8.06 22.71
N ALA A 270 -13.75 8.36 24.01
CA ALA A 270 -12.46 8.56 24.68
C ALA A 270 -11.68 7.25 24.93
N GLY A 271 -12.37 6.11 24.87
CA GLY A 271 -11.82 4.81 25.28
C GLY A 271 -11.71 4.64 26.80
N ARG A 272 -11.21 3.49 27.21
CA ARG A 272 -10.99 3.07 28.62
C ARG A 272 -9.53 2.75 28.84
N MET A 273 -9.07 2.77 30.09
CA MET A 273 -7.69 2.38 30.42
C MET A 273 -7.36 1.02 29.83
N VAL A 274 -6.17 0.88 29.25
CA VAL A 274 -5.72 -0.38 28.63
C VAL A 274 -5.86 -1.58 29.58
N PRO A 275 -6.12 -2.79 29.07
CA PRO A 275 -6.26 -4.00 29.88
C PRO A 275 -5.03 -4.27 30.77
N LYS A 276 -5.24 -4.98 31.88
CA LYS A 276 -4.12 -5.51 32.67
C LYS A 276 -3.27 -6.44 31.79
N GLY A 277 -1.95 -6.27 31.86
CA GLY A 277 -1.00 -7.00 31.01
C GLY A 277 -0.72 -6.33 29.67
N PHE A 278 -1.31 -5.16 29.37
CA PHE A 278 -0.92 -4.39 28.20
C PHE A 278 0.51 -3.83 28.35
N PRO A 279 1.34 -3.81 27.28
CA PRO A 279 2.75 -3.51 27.40
C PRO A 279 3.02 -2.12 27.97
N ARG A 280 4.16 -1.97 28.68
CA ARG A 280 4.56 -0.65 29.20
C ARG A 280 4.87 0.34 28.08
N THR A 281 5.39 -0.16 26.96
CA THR A 281 5.58 0.60 25.71
C THR A 281 4.26 1.17 25.15
N GLY A 282 3.13 0.56 25.50
CA GLY A 282 1.80 0.94 25.05
C GLY A 282 1.52 0.61 23.57
N LYS A 283 2.32 -0.27 22.97
CA LYS A 283 2.16 -0.75 21.59
C LYS A 283 1.60 -2.18 21.58
N PHE A 284 0.94 -2.58 20.50
CA PHE A 284 0.37 -3.92 20.36
C PHE A 284 1.42 -4.99 19.98
N GLY A 285 2.55 -4.57 19.41
CA GLY A 285 3.62 -5.44 18.91
C GLY A 285 4.47 -4.64 17.94
#